data_AF-A0A960QIS3-F1
#
_entry.id   AF-A0A960QIS3-F1
#
_cell.length_a   1.000
_cell.length_b   1.000
_cell.length_c   1.000
_cell.angle_alpha   90.00
_cell.angle_beta   90.00
_cell.angle_gamma   90.00
#
_symmetry.space_group_name_H-M   'P 1'
#
loop_
_entity.id
_entity.type
_entity.pdbx_description
1 polymer ?
#
loop_
_entity_poly.entity_id
_entity_poly.type
_entity_poly.pdbx_seq_one_letter_code
_entity_poly.pdbx_strand_id
1 'polypeptide(L)'
;MSLTFANLAGFWALLGIPAILAIHFLQRQSQVLTISTLFLLDQMRRESVSGRRFERLRTSIPLWLQLLAVLLLTWMLVQPRWMRPDSVQRIAVVLDSSASMSAYRESINDQLLRELRKLSGAAFRTEYVVLDSQIAGEPLYSGTEIGELLEALVDWTPAGGDHDFGPSLRVGRSLVGGEGLVVLVSDHLHEDLAYNARLFAIGEPKENVGFAGLNIVENDDGELLWQAIVRNYADNPQTRSWVMQAGQQRTEERSLTLEPGEVRSLQGRFPEGADAVVLRLQPDEFSIDDNLPAVRPKPKPFAIAKISPPDLDETFAQILGSFDGLVTPSEENPPDLALVAYDPLNPQPLPARAIVM
;
A
#
# COMPACT_ATOMS: atom_id res chain seq x y z
N MET A 1 -12.16 16.44 29.15
CA MET A 1 -12.01 14.99 29.32
C MET A 1 -13.31 14.35 28.87
N SER A 2 -13.31 13.68 27.71
CA SER A 2 -14.43 12.85 27.28
C SER A 2 -14.37 11.52 28.04
N LEU A 3 -15.49 11.13 28.64
CA LEU A 3 -15.67 9.82 29.26
C LEU A 3 -16.25 8.90 28.21
N THR A 4 -15.55 7.81 27.88
CA THR A 4 -16.08 6.78 26.98
C THR A 4 -16.31 5.49 27.76
N PHE A 5 -17.37 4.77 27.40
CA PHE A 5 -17.74 3.51 28.03
C PHE A 5 -17.39 2.37 27.10
N ALA A 6 -16.48 1.49 27.51
CA ALA A 6 -16.02 0.39 26.66
C ALA A 6 -17.08 -0.71 26.49
N ASN A 7 -17.99 -0.86 27.46
CA ASN A 7 -19.03 -1.88 27.44
C ASN A 7 -20.40 -1.30 27.82
N LEU A 8 -21.21 -0.94 26.81
CA LEU A 8 -22.57 -0.44 27.03
C LEU A 8 -23.50 -1.51 27.64
N ALA A 9 -23.23 -2.80 27.42
CA ALA A 9 -24.04 -3.85 28.04
C ALA A 9 -23.86 -3.90 29.57
N GLY A 10 -22.81 -3.27 30.12
CA GLY A 10 -22.63 -3.13 31.56
C GLY A 10 -23.79 -2.38 32.24
N PHE A 11 -24.52 -1.52 31.53
CA PHE A 11 -25.68 -0.80 32.08
C PHE A 11 -26.86 -1.73 32.41
N TRP A 12 -26.93 -2.94 31.87
CA TRP A 12 -27.95 -3.92 32.25
C TRP A 12 -27.85 -4.33 33.73
N ALA A 13 -26.66 -4.22 34.34
CA ALA A 13 -26.48 -4.47 35.77
C ALA A 13 -27.31 -3.50 36.64
N LEU A 14 -27.71 -2.34 36.11
CA LEU A 14 -28.54 -1.37 36.80
C LEU A 14 -29.98 -1.90 37.06
N LEU A 15 -30.43 -2.92 36.32
CA LEU A 15 -31.67 -3.66 36.63
C LEU A 15 -31.60 -4.41 37.97
N GLY A 16 -30.40 -4.59 38.54
CA GLY A 16 -30.25 -5.08 39.91
C GLY A 16 -30.93 -4.17 40.94
N ILE A 17 -31.01 -2.85 40.69
CA ILE A 17 -31.66 -1.89 41.60
C ILE A 17 -33.17 -2.19 41.75
N PRO A 18 -33.99 -2.19 40.68
CA PRO A 18 -35.40 -2.53 40.81
C PRO A 18 -35.62 -3.96 41.33
N ALA A 19 -34.74 -4.92 41.01
CA ALA A 19 -34.83 -6.28 41.55
C ALA A 19 -34.63 -6.32 43.08
N ILE A 20 -33.61 -5.64 43.61
CA ILE A 20 -33.36 -5.54 45.06
C ILE A 20 -34.53 -4.85 45.75
N LEU A 21 -35.03 -3.76 45.17
CA LEU A 21 -36.20 -3.05 45.71
C LEU A 21 -37.43 -3.97 45.74
N ALA A 22 -37.70 -4.71 44.66
CA ALA A 22 -38.83 -5.64 44.59
C ALA A 22 -38.76 -6.74 45.66
N ILE A 23 -37.58 -7.32 45.89
CA ILE A 23 -37.36 -8.31 46.97
C ILE A 23 -37.59 -7.67 48.34
N HIS A 24 -37.14 -6.43 48.53
CA HIS A 24 -37.33 -5.74 49.82
C HIS A 24 -38.78 -5.34 50.07
N PHE A 25 -39.57 -5.10 49.00
CA PHE A 25 -41.02 -4.94 49.09
C PHE A 25 -41.74 -6.27 49.38
N LEU A 26 -41.15 -7.40 49.00
CA LEU A 26 -41.72 -8.73 49.20
C LEU A 26 -41.41 -9.26 50.61
N GLN A 27 -41.95 -8.58 51.64
CA GLN A 27 -41.87 -9.10 53.00
C GLN A 27 -42.86 -10.25 53.23
N ARG A 28 -42.36 -11.29 53.89
CA ARG A 28 -43.09 -12.52 54.19
C ARG A 28 -44.23 -12.22 55.16
N GLN A 29 -45.42 -12.71 54.86
CA GLN A 29 -46.59 -12.59 55.73
C GLN A 29 -46.30 -13.26 57.07
N SER A 30 -46.22 -12.48 58.14
CA SER A 30 -45.99 -13.00 59.49
C SER A 30 -47.16 -13.89 59.89
N GLN A 31 -46.87 -15.16 60.15
CA GLN A 31 -47.87 -16.11 60.62
C GLN A 31 -48.20 -15.80 62.08
N VAL A 32 -49.47 -15.53 62.36
CA VAL A 32 -49.95 -15.32 63.72
C VAL A 32 -50.06 -16.70 64.38
N LEU A 33 -49.11 -17.01 65.26
CA LEU A 33 -49.12 -18.22 66.07
C LEU A 33 -49.77 -17.91 67.42
N THR A 34 -50.87 -18.60 67.74
CA THR A 34 -51.54 -18.46 69.04
C THR A 34 -50.78 -19.25 70.09
N ILE A 35 -50.11 -18.56 71.00
CA ILE A 35 -49.40 -19.16 72.14
C ILE A 35 -50.02 -18.68 73.46
N SER A 36 -50.16 -19.60 74.41
CA SER A 36 -50.80 -19.34 75.71
C SER A 36 -49.94 -18.50 76.67
N THR A 37 -48.67 -18.27 76.34
CA THR A 37 -47.69 -17.57 77.19
C THR A 37 -47.35 -16.17 76.67
N LEU A 38 -48.34 -15.42 76.18
CA LEU A 38 -48.14 -14.05 75.67
C LEU A 38 -47.52 -13.11 76.72
N PHE A 39 -47.80 -13.35 78.01
CA PHE A 39 -47.30 -12.58 79.15
C PHE A 39 -45.76 -12.58 79.28
N LEU A 40 -45.07 -13.66 78.87
CA LEU A 40 -43.60 -13.72 78.90
C LEU A 40 -42.94 -12.94 77.76
N LEU A 41 -43.69 -12.64 76.70
CA LEU A 41 -43.18 -12.00 75.48
C LEU A 41 -43.46 -10.48 75.42
N ASP A 42 -44.27 -9.94 76.33
CA ASP A 42 -44.61 -8.51 76.36
C ASP A 42 -43.40 -7.61 76.73
N GLN A 43 -42.31 -8.19 77.26
CA GLN A 43 -41.04 -7.49 77.49
C GLN A 43 -40.12 -7.47 76.25
N MET A 44 -40.42 -8.24 75.20
CA MET A 44 -39.68 -8.17 73.94
C MET A 44 -40.29 -7.10 73.04
N ARG A 45 -39.46 -6.12 72.70
CA ARG A 45 -39.77 -4.96 71.87
C ARG A 45 -40.62 -5.36 70.66
N ARG A 46 -41.85 -4.83 70.57
CA ARG A 46 -42.82 -5.18 69.54
C ARG A 46 -42.25 -4.87 68.15
N GLU A 47 -41.91 -5.91 67.41
CA GLU A 47 -41.69 -5.82 65.97
C GLU A 47 -43.07 -5.56 65.33
N SER A 48 -43.16 -4.48 64.56
CA SER A 48 -44.40 -3.93 63.99
C SER A 48 -45.28 -4.97 63.28
N VAL A 49 -46.55 -5.03 63.69
CA VAL A 49 -47.60 -5.80 63.03
C VAL A 49 -48.17 -4.95 61.89
N SER A 50 -47.76 -5.20 60.64
CA SER A 50 -48.52 -4.69 59.50
C SER A 50 -48.45 -5.67 58.34
N GLY A 51 -49.59 -6.29 58.08
CA GLY A 51 -49.82 -7.08 56.88
C GLY A 51 -50.59 -6.25 55.85
N ARG A 52 -50.18 -6.37 54.59
CA ARG A 52 -51.02 -6.22 53.39
C ARG A 52 -51.05 -4.85 52.67
N ARG A 53 -50.09 -3.95 52.88
CA ARG A 53 -49.84 -2.81 51.97
C ARG A 53 -48.35 -2.65 51.69
N PHE A 54 -47.99 -2.10 50.53
CA PHE A 54 -46.64 -1.62 50.24
C PHE A 54 -46.21 -0.67 51.37
N GLU A 55 -45.50 -1.22 52.36
CA GLU A 55 -45.00 -0.43 53.48
C GLU A 55 -43.85 0.44 52.97
N ARG A 56 -43.71 1.66 53.52
CA ARG A 56 -42.60 2.55 53.15
C ARG A 56 -41.29 1.81 53.34
N LEU A 57 -40.41 1.89 52.33
CA LEU A 57 -39.06 1.34 52.35
C LEU A 57 -38.41 1.56 53.72
N ARG A 58 -38.21 0.48 54.47
CA ARG A 58 -37.38 0.55 55.67
C ARG A 58 -35.95 0.73 55.21
N THR A 59 -35.47 1.96 55.32
CA THR A 59 -34.09 2.34 55.00
C THR A 59 -33.15 1.69 56.00
N SER A 60 -32.85 0.42 55.74
CA SER A 60 -31.89 -0.38 56.51
C SER A 60 -30.50 -0.24 55.89
N ILE A 61 -29.47 -0.28 56.72
CA ILE A 61 -28.06 -0.22 56.28
C ILE A 61 -27.75 -1.29 55.20
N PRO A 62 -28.26 -2.55 55.29
CA PRO A 62 -28.04 -3.55 54.26
C PRO A 62 -28.59 -3.16 52.88
N LEU A 63 -29.75 -2.48 52.82
CA LEU A 63 -30.33 -2.04 51.55
C LEU A 63 -29.43 -1.03 50.84
N TRP A 64 -28.87 -0.08 51.59
CA TRP A 64 -27.92 0.89 51.04
C TRP A 64 -26.63 0.23 50.55
N LEU A 65 -26.11 -0.77 51.28
CA LEU A 65 -24.93 -1.52 50.85
C LEU A 65 -25.20 -2.34 49.57
N GLN A 66 -26.37 -2.94 49.44
CA GLN A 66 -26.77 -3.67 48.23
C GLN A 66 -26.89 -2.73 47.02
N LEU A 67 -27.50 -1.56 47.18
CA LEU A 67 -27.57 -0.55 46.12
C LEU A 67 -26.17 -0.06 45.71
N LEU A 68 -25.31 0.23 46.69
CA LEU A 68 -23.93 0.63 46.43
C LEU A 68 -23.15 -0.47 45.70
N ALA A 69 -23.33 -1.73 46.08
CA ALA A 69 -22.70 -2.86 45.40
C ALA A 69 -23.13 -2.97 43.94
N VAL A 70 -24.41 -2.78 43.63
CA VAL A 70 -24.90 -2.77 42.24
C VAL A 70 -24.30 -1.59 41.47
N LEU A 71 -24.19 -0.41 42.07
CA LEU A 71 -23.56 0.75 41.43
C LEU A 71 -22.07 0.49 41.14
N LEU A 72 -21.33 -0.07 42.10
CA LEU A 72 -19.91 -0.40 41.93
C LEU A 72 -19.71 -1.51 40.89
N LEU A 73 -20.56 -2.54 40.88
CA LEU A 73 -20.55 -3.59 39.86
C LEU A 73 -20.87 -3.03 38.48
N THR A 74 -21.88 -2.17 38.37
CA THR A 74 -22.21 -1.49 37.11
C THR A 74 -21.03 -0.65 36.64
N TRP A 75 -20.40 0.11 37.55
CA TRP A 75 -19.21 0.91 37.23
C TRP A 75 -18.05 0.05 36.72
N MET A 76 -17.78 -1.09 37.36
CA MET A 76 -16.76 -2.03 36.93
C MET A 76 -17.09 -2.67 35.58
N LEU A 77 -18.35 -3.05 35.35
CA LEU A 77 -18.82 -3.70 34.12
C LEU A 77 -18.83 -2.77 32.91
N VAL A 78 -19.17 -1.49 33.13
CA VAL A 78 -19.21 -0.46 32.09
C VAL A 78 -17.79 -0.05 31.66
N GLN A 79 -16.77 -0.29 32.50
CA GLN A 79 -15.36 0.04 32.26
C GLN A 79 -15.18 1.49 31.74
N PRO A 80 -15.45 2.51 32.58
CA PRO A 80 -15.27 3.89 32.18
C PRO A 80 -13.79 4.15 31.87
N ARG A 81 -13.54 4.59 30.63
CA ARG A 81 -12.21 4.99 30.18
C ARG A 81 -12.18 6.51 30.08
N TRP A 82 -11.18 7.11 30.72
CA TRP A 82 -10.85 8.51 30.51
C TRP A 82 -9.94 8.62 29.29
N MET A 83 -10.40 9.31 28.24
CA MET A 83 -9.50 9.73 27.17
C MET A 83 -8.52 10.76 27.75
N ARG A 84 -7.23 10.43 27.69
CA ARG A 84 -6.17 11.39 28.05
C ARG A 84 -6.21 12.54 27.03
N PRO A 85 -6.16 13.80 27.48
CA PRO A 85 -6.13 14.96 26.59
C PRO A 85 -4.90 14.97 25.65
N ASP A 86 -3.83 14.24 26.00
CA ASP A 86 -2.62 14.09 25.17
C ASP A 86 -2.63 12.83 24.28
N SER A 87 -3.78 12.18 24.10
CA SER A 87 -3.87 11.00 23.24
C SER A 87 -3.72 11.40 21.78
N VAL A 88 -2.51 11.23 21.24
CA VAL A 88 -2.19 11.40 19.82
C VAL A 88 -2.14 10.04 19.16
N GLN A 89 -2.95 9.84 18.13
CA GLN A 89 -2.86 8.69 17.26
C GLN A 89 -2.03 9.05 16.04
N ARG A 90 -0.97 8.27 15.78
CA ARG A 90 -0.12 8.46 14.61
C ARG A 90 -0.43 7.42 13.56
N ILE A 91 -0.64 7.85 12.33
CA ILE A 91 -0.97 7.00 11.19
C ILE A 91 0.04 7.27 10.08
N ALA A 92 0.80 6.25 9.68
CA ALA A 92 1.64 6.27 8.51
C ALA A 92 0.89 5.60 7.36
N VAL A 93 0.73 6.32 6.27
CA VAL A 93 0.13 5.83 5.03
C VAL A 93 1.25 5.66 4.03
N VAL A 94 1.51 4.43 3.62
CA VAL A 94 2.47 4.10 2.55
C VAL A 94 1.66 3.87 1.29
N LEU A 95 1.93 4.65 0.24
CA LEU A 95 1.25 4.55 -1.04
C LEU A 95 2.07 3.68 -1.99
N ASP A 96 1.46 2.60 -2.48
CA ASP A 96 2.03 1.78 -3.54
C ASP A 96 2.17 2.59 -4.82
N SER A 97 3.41 2.79 -5.27
CA SER A 97 3.78 3.59 -6.44
C SER A 97 4.00 2.74 -7.69
N SER A 98 3.51 1.50 -7.68
CA SER A 98 3.40 0.63 -8.85
C SER A 98 2.60 1.30 -9.96
N ALA A 99 2.94 1.02 -11.22
CA ALA A 99 2.30 1.64 -12.36
C ALA A 99 0.77 1.45 -12.34
N SER A 100 0.28 0.27 -11.94
CA SER A 100 -1.15 -0.07 -11.91
C SER A 100 -2.00 0.88 -11.05
N MET A 101 -1.41 1.47 -10.01
CA MET A 101 -2.07 2.47 -9.16
C MET A 101 -2.44 3.76 -9.93
N SER A 102 -1.82 4.04 -11.07
CA SER A 102 -2.19 5.18 -11.93
C SER A 102 -3.64 5.09 -12.43
N ALA A 103 -4.17 3.88 -12.65
CA ALA A 103 -5.55 3.65 -13.08
C ALA A 103 -6.60 4.06 -12.04
N TYR A 104 -6.21 4.22 -10.77
CA TYR A 104 -7.10 4.51 -9.65
C TYR A 104 -6.85 5.87 -9.00
N ARG A 105 -5.94 6.69 -9.54
CA ARG A 105 -5.50 7.98 -8.96
C ARG A 105 -6.64 8.96 -8.69
N GLU A 106 -7.68 9.00 -9.53
CA GLU A 106 -8.83 9.88 -9.27
C GLU A 106 -9.71 9.35 -8.13
N SER A 107 -9.88 8.02 -8.05
CA SER A 107 -10.74 7.36 -7.08
C SER A 107 -10.11 7.21 -5.69
N ILE A 108 -8.77 7.27 -5.60
CA ILE A 108 -8.03 7.05 -4.35
C ILE A 108 -8.39 8.09 -3.29
N ASN A 109 -8.60 9.34 -3.69
CA ASN A 109 -8.85 10.45 -2.77
C ASN A 109 -10.13 10.23 -1.97
N ASP A 110 -11.22 9.87 -2.64
CA ASP A 110 -12.51 9.63 -2.00
C ASP A 110 -12.49 8.38 -1.12
N GLN A 111 -11.82 7.32 -1.56
CA GLN A 111 -11.69 6.08 -0.82
C GLN A 111 -10.84 6.27 0.44
N LEU A 112 -9.66 6.90 0.29
CA LEU A 112 -8.74 7.20 1.38
C LEU A 112 -9.36 8.17 2.39
N LEU A 113 -10.08 9.20 1.94
CA LEU A 113 -10.81 10.11 2.82
C LEU A 113 -11.81 9.37 3.72
N ARG A 114 -12.58 8.44 3.15
CA ARG A 114 -13.57 7.66 3.91
C ARG A 114 -12.89 6.77 4.95
N GLU A 115 -11.80 6.10 4.59
CA GLU A 115 -11.09 5.23 5.54
C GLU A 115 -10.34 5.99 6.63
N LEU A 116 -9.61 7.06 6.28
CA LEU A 116 -8.91 7.87 7.27
C LEU A 116 -9.88 8.50 8.28
N ARG A 117 -11.09 8.91 7.84
CA ARG A 117 -12.15 9.40 8.74
C ARG A 117 -12.68 8.33 9.71
N LYS A 118 -12.72 7.06 9.30
CA LYS A 118 -13.10 5.96 10.22
C LYS A 118 -12.02 5.75 11.28
N LEU A 119 -10.75 5.94 10.91
CA LEU A 119 -9.60 5.73 11.81
C LEU A 119 -9.36 6.91 12.76
N SER A 120 -9.67 8.13 12.34
CA SER A 120 -9.35 9.37 13.07
C SER A 120 -10.24 9.64 14.29
N GLY A 121 -11.36 8.94 14.44
CA GLY A 121 -12.29 9.10 15.56
C GLY A 121 -11.85 8.44 16.88
N ALA A 122 -10.75 7.70 16.89
CA ALA A 122 -10.32 6.95 18.06
C ALA A 122 -9.48 7.76 19.07
N ALA A 123 -9.00 8.96 18.71
CA ALA A 123 -8.14 9.80 19.54
C ALA A 123 -8.57 11.27 19.55
N PHE A 124 -7.99 12.05 20.47
CA PHE A 124 -8.24 13.50 20.57
C PHE A 124 -7.55 14.26 19.43
N ARG A 125 -6.36 13.82 19.02
CA ARG A 125 -5.61 14.34 17.88
C ARG A 125 -5.08 13.18 17.04
N THR A 126 -5.16 13.30 15.73
CA THR A 126 -4.57 12.34 14.79
C THR A 126 -3.51 13.03 13.95
N GLU A 127 -2.32 12.45 13.89
CA GLU A 127 -1.20 12.88 13.04
C GLU A 127 -1.04 11.87 11.90
N TYR A 128 -0.92 12.37 10.68
CA TYR A 128 -0.74 11.59 9.46
C TYR A 128 0.65 11.85 8.90
N VAL A 129 1.27 10.78 8.42
CA VAL A 129 2.48 10.85 7.59
C VAL A 129 2.22 10.02 6.35
N VAL A 130 2.45 10.59 5.17
CA VAL A 130 2.34 9.86 3.90
C VAL A 130 3.72 9.61 3.34
N LEU A 131 3.98 8.38 2.94
CA LEU A 131 5.23 7.91 2.35
C LEU A 131 4.97 7.28 0.99
N ASP A 132 5.93 7.45 0.09
CA ASP A 132 6.01 6.72 -1.16
C ASP A 132 6.62 5.32 -0.93
N SER A 133 6.12 4.29 -1.62
CA SER A 133 6.63 2.93 -1.47
C SER A 133 7.98 2.68 -2.14
N GLN A 134 8.34 3.43 -3.19
CA GLN A 134 9.59 3.27 -3.93
C GLN A 134 10.71 4.11 -3.34
N ILE A 135 10.39 5.35 -2.94
CA ILE A 135 11.37 6.27 -2.38
C ILE A 135 11.33 6.17 -0.87
N ALA A 136 12.23 5.38 -0.30
CA ALA A 136 12.49 5.41 1.14
C ALA A 136 13.17 6.75 1.49
N GLY A 137 12.39 7.76 1.91
CA GLY A 137 12.90 9.11 2.11
C GLY A 137 11.92 10.09 2.75
N GLU A 138 11.95 11.35 2.26
CA GLU A 138 11.09 12.44 2.76
C GLU A 138 9.61 12.10 2.57
N PRO A 139 8.77 12.38 3.57
CA PRO A 139 7.34 12.13 3.45
C PRO A 139 6.70 13.07 2.45
N LEU A 140 5.78 12.53 1.64
CA LEU A 140 4.92 13.30 0.75
C LEU A 140 4.06 14.31 1.54
N TYR A 141 3.66 13.93 2.76
CA TYR A 141 2.92 14.79 3.68
C TYR A 141 3.20 14.43 5.13
N SER A 142 3.19 15.43 6.01
CA SER A 142 3.23 15.24 7.47
C SER A 142 2.42 16.34 8.15
N GLY A 143 1.31 15.98 8.81
CA GLY A 143 0.43 16.95 9.46
C GLY A 143 -0.79 16.32 10.11
N THR A 144 -1.84 17.11 10.36
CA THR A 144 -3.07 16.65 11.06
C THR A 144 -4.34 16.78 10.21
N GLU A 145 -4.29 17.51 9.11
CA GLU A 145 -5.44 17.81 8.29
C GLU A 145 -5.51 16.87 7.09
N ILE A 146 -6.61 16.11 6.97
CA ILE A 146 -6.80 15.17 5.85
C ILE A 146 -6.92 15.94 4.52
N GLY A 147 -7.44 17.18 4.54
CA GLY A 147 -7.54 17.99 3.33
C GLY A 147 -6.17 18.27 2.70
N GLU A 148 -5.22 18.76 3.49
CA GLU A 148 -3.84 19.02 3.04
C GLU A 148 -3.12 17.74 2.62
N LEU A 149 -3.39 16.62 3.31
CA LEU A 149 -2.88 15.31 2.91
C LEU A 149 -3.29 14.96 1.48
N LEU A 150 -4.58 15.12 1.16
CA LEU A 150 -5.12 14.80 -0.17
C LEU A 150 -4.61 15.78 -1.23
N GLU A 151 -4.39 17.04 -0.89
CA GLU A 151 -3.75 18.02 -1.77
C GLU A 151 -2.31 17.60 -2.11
N ALA A 152 -1.55 17.06 -1.15
CA ALA A 152 -0.21 16.54 -1.42
C ALA A 152 -0.20 15.33 -2.36
N LEU A 153 -1.31 14.59 -2.48
CA LEU A 153 -1.43 13.47 -3.43
C LEU A 153 -1.66 13.93 -4.88
N VAL A 154 -1.95 15.22 -5.09
CA VAL A 154 -2.16 15.76 -6.44
C VAL A 154 -0.90 15.64 -7.28
N ASP A 155 0.30 15.76 -6.70
CA ASP A 155 1.57 15.65 -7.42
C ASP A 155 2.13 14.22 -7.46
N TRP A 156 1.50 13.29 -6.76
CA TRP A 156 1.93 11.89 -6.72
C TRP A 156 1.64 11.19 -8.06
N THR A 157 2.69 10.59 -8.64
CA THR A 157 2.68 10.00 -9.99
C THR A 157 3.21 8.55 -9.97
N PRO A 158 2.35 7.56 -9.66
CA PRO A 158 2.77 6.16 -9.60
C PRO A 158 3.10 5.64 -11.00
N ALA A 159 4.33 5.16 -11.20
CA ALA A 159 4.83 4.73 -12.51
C ALA A 159 5.90 3.63 -12.45
N GLY A 160 6.27 3.15 -11.26
CA GLY A 160 7.35 2.16 -11.16
C GLY A 160 6.85 0.72 -11.28
N GLY A 161 7.80 -0.21 -11.38
CA GLY A 161 7.51 -1.63 -11.47
C GLY A 161 7.22 -2.28 -10.11
N ASP A 162 7.16 -3.60 -10.12
CA ASP A 162 7.09 -4.41 -8.91
C ASP A 162 8.34 -4.19 -8.02
N HIS A 163 8.13 -4.03 -6.71
CA HIS A 163 9.18 -3.68 -5.75
C HIS A 163 8.81 -4.08 -4.32
N ASP A 164 9.81 -4.18 -3.44
CA ASP A 164 9.59 -4.51 -2.02
C ASP A 164 9.13 -3.28 -1.21
N PHE A 165 7.99 -3.40 -0.53
CA PHE A 165 7.44 -2.38 0.37
C PHE A 165 8.16 -2.30 1.73
N GLY A 166 8.93 -3.33 2.08
CA GLY A 166 9.59 -3.48 3.38
C GLY A 166 10.39 -2.25 3.86
N PRO A 167 11.21 -1.59 3.02
CA PRO A 167 11.90 -0.36 3.39
C PRO A 167 10.97 0.78 3.80
N SER A 168 9.94 1.11 3.02
CA SER A 168 9.01 2.20 3.32
C SER A 168 8.10 1.88 4.51
N LEU A 169 7.65 0.64 4.65
CA LEU A 169 6.89 0.19 5.83
C LEU A 169 7.72 0.30 7.13
N ARG A 170 9.03 0.01 7.06
CA ARG A 170 9.95 0.18 8.19
C ARG A 170 10.07 1.64 8.61
N VAL A 171 10.23 2.55 7.63
CA VAL A 171 10.28 4.00 7.88
C VAL A 171 8.97 4.47 8.50
N GLY A 172 7.83 4.09 7.92
CA GLY A 172 6.51 4.39 8.45
C GLY A 172 6.34 3.94 9.90
N ARG A 173 6.73 2.69 10.21
CA ARG A 173 6.73 2.15 11.58
C ARG A 173 7.62 2.95 12.52
N SER A 174 8.81 3.35 12.08
CA SER A 174 9.73 4.17 12.89
C SER A 174 9.14 5.54 13.24
N LEU A 175 8.38 6.15 12.31
CA LEU A 175 7.78 7.47 12.51
C LEU A 175 6.58 7.44 13.45
N VAL A 176 5.76 6.38 13.38
CA VAL A 176 4.53 6.28 14.20
C VAL A 176 4.74 5.59 15.55
N GLY A 177 5.84 4.85 15.70
CA GLY A 177 6.17 4.09 16.90
C GLY A 177 5.40 2.76 17.01
N GLY A 178 5.55 2.07 18.15
CA GLY A 178 4.98 0.73 18.37
C GLY A 178 3.44 0.70 18.39
N GLU A 179 2.82 1.73 18.98
CA GLU A 179 1.35 1.84 19.11
C GLU A 179 0.69 2.54 17.91
N GLY A 180 1.49 3.11 17.01
CA GLY A 180 1.00 3.80 15.82
C GLY A 180 0.46 2.83 14.75
N LEU A 181 -0.35 3.35 13.84
CA LEU A 181 -0.88 2.56 12.74
C LEU A 181 -0.02 2.76 11.50
N VAL A 182 0.30 1.67 10.80
CA VAL A 182 0.91 1.70 9.48
C VAL A 182 -0.08 1.09 8.51
N VAL A 183 -0.39 1.79 7.42
CA VAL A 183 -1.35 1.37 6.39
C VAL A 183 -0.63 1.40 5.05
N LEU A 184 -0.62 0.28 4.34
CA LEU A 184 -0.24 0.21 2.93
C LEU A 184 -1.49 0.41 2.08
N VAL A 185 -1.46 1.34 1.14
CA VAL A 185 -2.52 1.54 0.15
C VAL A 185 -2.04 0.96 -1.16
N SER A 186 -2.71 -0.07 -1.66
CA SER A 186 -2.36 -0.76 -2.90
C SER A 186 -3.62 -1.29 -3.58
N ASP A 187 -3.56 -1.47 -4.89
CA ASP A 187 -4.58 -2.12 -5.69
C ASP A 187 -4.47 -3.66 -5.69
N HIS A 188 -3.36 -4.19 -5.16
CA HIS A 188 -3.12 -5.61 -5.04
C HIS A 188 -3.32 -6.13 -3.61
N LEU A 189 -3.80 -7.36 -3.51
CA LEU A 189 -3.85 -8.08 -2.24
C LEU A 189 -2.44 -8.54 -1.85
N HIS A 190 -2.09 -8.23 -0.61
CA HIS A 190 -0.80 -8.58 0.00
C HIS A 190 -1.05 -9.36 1.28
N GLU A 191 -0.49 -10.57 1.34
CA GLU A 191 -0.47 -11.39 2.55
C GLU A 191 0.77 -11.05 3.39
N ASP A 192 0.68 -11.20 4.71
CA ASP A 192 1.81 -11.10 5.64
C ASP A 192 2.67 -9.82 5.55
N LEU A 193 2.02 -8.66 5.47
CA LEU A 193 2.72 -7.37 5.51
C LEU A 193 3.59 -7.21 6.77
N ALA A 194 4.85 -6.83 6.54
CA ALA A 194 5.81 -6.59 7.62
C ALA A 194 5.42 -5.39 8.51
N TYR A 195 6.04 -5.31 9.69
CA TYR A 195 5.91 -4.19 10.64
C TYR A 195 4.49 -3.92 11.13
N ASN A 196 3.65 -4.97 11.23
CA ASN A 196 2.24 -4.87 11.61
C ASN A 196 1.48 -3.83 10.76
N ALA A 197 1.83 -3.72 9.48
CA ALA A 197 1.12 -2.87 8.54
C ALA A 197 -0.22 -3.51 8.18
N ARG A 198 -1.23 -2.68 7.99
CA ARG A 198 -2.53 -3.11 7.48
C ARG A 198 -2.62 -2.77 6.00
N LEU A 199 -3.17 -3.68 5.22
CA LEU A 199 -3.51 -3.39 3.84
C LEU A 199 -4.82 -2.62 3.78
N PHE A 200 -4.81 -1.49 3.08
CA PHE A 200 -5.98 -0.85 2.53
C PHE A 200 -6.00 -1.12 1.03
N ALA A 201 -6.71 -2.18 0.64
CA ALA A 201 -6.88 -2.53 -0.76
C ALA A 201 -7.87 -1.56 -1.42
N ILE A 202 -7.49 -1.00 -2.56
CA ILE A 202 -8.32 -0.09 -3.36
C ILE A 202 -8.54 -0.63 -4.77
N GLY A 203 -9.57 -0.10 -5.43
CA GLY A 203 -9.82 -0.41 -6.84
C GLY A 203 -10.69 -1.64 -7.06
N GLU A 204 -10.88 -1.93 -8.33
CA GLU A 204 -11.70 -3.02 -8.86
C GLU A 204 -11.02 -3.58 -10.11
N PRO A 205 -11.20 -4.87 -10.46
CA PRO A 205 -10.59 -5.44 -11.65
C PRO A 205 -10.96 -4.63 -12.91
N LYS A 206 -9.94 -4.20 -13.66
CA LYS A 206 -10.09 -3.46 -14.92
C LYS A 206 -9.57 -4.29 -16.08
N GLU A 207 -10.27 -4.19 -17.20
CA GLU A 207 -9.82 -4.82 -18.45
C GLU A 207 -8.63 -4.03 -19.00
N ASN A 208 -7.52 -4.72 -19.29
CA ASN A 208 -6.31 -4.11 -19.82
C ASN A 208 -5.82 -4.85 -21.07
N VAL A 209 -5.48 -4.11 -22.13
CA VAL A 209 -4.75 -4.62 -23.29
C VAL A 209 -3.58 -3.69 -23.59
N GLY A 210 -2.38 -4.10 -23.18
CA GLY A 210 -1.20 -3.27 -23.25
C GLY A 210 -0.03 -3.86 -24.02
N PHE A 211 0.94 -3.01 -24.33
CA PHE A 211 2.25 -3.44 -24.79
C PHE A 211 3.05 -4.06 -23.64
N ALA A 212 3.55 -5.28 -23.85
CA ALA A 212 4.35 -6.01 -22.87
C ALA A 212 5.87 -5.95 -23.15
N GLY A 213 6.26 -5.58 -24.38
CA GLY A 213 7.67 -5.51 -24.75
C GLY A 213 7.93 -5.09 -26.19
N LEU A 214 9.17 -4.70 -26.44
CA LEU A 214 9.68 -4.32 -27.74
C LEU A 214 10.99 -5.05 -28.00
N ASN A 215 11.14 -5.56 -29.22
CA ASN A 215 12.40 -6.02 -29.77
C ASN A 215 12.64 -5.35 -31.12
N ILE A 216 13.91 -5.09 -31.45
CA ILE A 216 14.31 -4.56 -32.76
C ILE A 216 15.30 -5.56 -33.35
N VAL A 217 14.95 -6.07 -34.52
CA VAL A 217 15.67 -7.15 -35.20
C VAL A 217 16.04 -6.69 -36.59
N GLU A 218 17.26 -6.98 -37.02
CA GLU A 218 17.69 -6.81 -38.41
C GLU A 218 17.39 -8.10 -39.18
N ASN A 219 16.77 -8.01 -40.34
CA ASN A 219 16.55 -9.17 -41.19
C ASN A 219 17.80 -9.51 -42.02
N ASP A 220 17.76 -10.64 -42.74
CA ASP A 220 18.86 -11.07 -43.62
C ASP A 220 19.20 -10.06 -44.73
N ASP A 221 18.27 -9.15 -45.06
CA ASP A 221 18.42 -8.09 -46.06
C ASP A 221 19.00 -6.78 -45.48
N GLY A 222 19.34 -6.75 -44.17
CA GLY A 222 19.86 -5.56 -43.47
C GLY A 222 18.81 -4.50 -43.12
N GLU A 223 17.52 -4.84 -43.23
CA GLU A 223 16.42 -3.96 -42.83
C GLU A 223 16.09 -4.12 -41.34
N LEU A 224 15.98 -2.99 -40.65
CA LEU A 224 15.54 -2.96 -39.26
C LEU A 224 14.01 -3.10 -39.15
N LEU A 225 13.59 -4.14 -38.45
CA LEU A 225 12.21 -4.45 -38.10
C LEU A 225 12.01 -4.26 -36.60
N TRP A 226 10.89 -3.65 -36.23
CA TRP A 226 10.43 -3.68 -34.84
C TRP A 226 9.44 -4.83 -34.67
N GLN A 227 9.48 -5.45 -33.49
CA GLN A 227 8.57 -6.48 -33.03
C GLN A 227 8.03 -6.06 -31.66
N ALA A 228 6.74 -5.76 -31.58
CA ALA A 228 6.08 -5.35 -30.36
C ALA A 228 5.15 -6.46 -29.88
N ILE A 229 5.20 -6.76 -28.59
CA ILE A 229 4.36 -7.77 -27.96
C ILE A 229 3.16 -7.05 -27.35
N VAL A 230 1.96 -7.43 -27.74
CA VAL A 230 0.70 -6.97 -27.14
C VAL A 230 0.05 -8.14 -26.42
N ARG A 231 -0.49 -7.89 -25.22
CA ARG A 231 -1.15 -8.91 -24.41
C ARG A 231 -2.51 -8.45 -23.94
N ASN A 232 -3.49 -9.34 -24.02
CA ASN A 232 -4.76 -9.17 -23.33
C ASN A 232 -4.64 -9.68 -21.89
N TYR A 233 -4.83 -8.80 -20.91
CA TYR A 233 -4.84 -9.13 -19.48
C TYR A 233 -6.26 -9.33 -18.93
N ALA A 234 -7.30 -9.10 -19.74
CA ALA A 234 -8.68 -9.32 -19.35
C ALA A 234 -9.08 -10.81 -19.45
N ASP A 235 -10.15 -11.16 -18.73
CA ASP A 235 -10.76 -12.50 -18.72
C ASP A 235 -11.74 -12.74 -19.89
N ASN A 236 -11.90 -11.77 -20.79
CA ASN A 236 -12.77 -11.82 -21.96
C ASN A 236 -12.04 -11.38 -23.25
N PRO A 237 -12.55 -11.76 -24.44
CA PRO A 237 -11.94 -11.33 -25.70
C PRO A 237 -12.04 -9.81 -25.86
N GLN A 238 -10.92 -9.18 -26.21
CA GLN A 238 -10.82 -7.74 -26.40
C GLN A 238 -10.49 -7.41 -27.86
N THR A 239 -11.18 -6.41 -28.40
CA THR A 239 -10.82 -5.81 -29.70
C THR A 239 -10.35 -4.39 -29.46
N ARG A 240 -9.15 -4.09 -29.96
CA ARG A 240 -8.52 -2.77 -29.88
C ARG A 240 -7.95 -2.40 -31.24
N SER A 241 -7.82 -1.11 -31.48
CA SER A 241 -7.07 -0.60 -32.61
C SER A 241 -5.67 -0.14 -32.20
N TRP A 242 -4.76 -0.11 -33.16
CA TRP A 242 -3.43 0.45 -32.95
C TRP A 242 -2.95 1.21 -34.19
N VAL A 243 -2.02 2.13 -33.96
CA VAL A 243 -1.36 2.94 -34.99
C VAL A 243 0.12 3.07 -34.70
N MET A 244 0.91 3.26 -35.76
CA MET A 244 2.31 3.67 -35.66
C MET A 244 2.42 5.14 -36.07
N GLN A 245 3.13 5.93 -35.26
CA GLN A 245 3.44 7.32 -35.56
C GLN A 245 4.96 7.53 -35.66
N ALA A 246 5.41 8.19 -36.73
CA ALA A 246 6.79 8.60 -36.95
C ALA A 246 6.81 10.11 -37.24
N GLY A 247 7.15 10.92 -36.24
CA GLY A 247 7.03 12.38 -36.33
C GLY A 247 5.58 12.82 -36.60
N GLN A 248 5.34 13.43 -37.76
CA GLN A 248 4.00 13.87 -38.21
C GLN A 248 3.27 12.81 -39.06
N GLN A 249 3.96 11.74 -39.48
CA GLN A 249 3.35 10.67 -40.26
C GLN A 249 2.72 9.64 -39.33
N ARG A 250 1.50 9.19 -39.68
CA ARG A 250 0.75 8.18 -38.92
C ARG A 250 0.23 7.12 -39.91
N THR A 251 0.32 5.85 -39.52
CA THR A 251 -0.28 4.76 -40.31
C THR A 251 -1.80 4.76 -40.19
N GLU A 252 -2.47 4.05 -41.10
CA GLU A 252 -3.87 3.70 -40.93
C GLU A 252 -4.08 2.88 -39.65
N GLU A 253 -5.27 3.02 -39.11
CA GLU A 253 -5.71 2.32 -37.91
C GLU A 253 -5.94 0.84 -38.21
N ARG A 254 -5.27 -0.03 -37.45
CA ARG A 254 -5.36 -1.48 -37.62
C ARG A 254 -6.06 -2.08 -36.43
N SER A 255 -7.06 -2.92 -36.68
CA SER A 255 -7.79 -3.63 -35.63
C SER A 255 -7.05 -4.90 -35.22
N LEU A 256 -7.14 -5.23 -33.94
CA LEU A 256 -6.54 -6.38 -33.28
C LEU A 256 -7.55 -6.97 -32.30
N THR A 257 -7.98 -8.20 -32.53
CA THR A 257 -8.81 -8.98 -31.60
C THR A 257 -7.94 -10.03 -30.90
N LEU A 258 -7.97 -10.06 -29.58
CA LEU A 258 -7.21 -10.97 -28.73
C LEU A 258 -8.14 -11.75 -27.80
N GLU A 259 -7.96 -13.06 -27.72
CA GLU A 259 -8.62 -13.92 -26.73
C GLU A 259 -8.09 -13.61 -25.30
N PRO A 260 -8.78 -14.04 -24.23
CA PRO A 260 -8.32 -13.85 -22.86
C PRO A 260 -6.91 -14.41 -22.65
N GLY A 261 -6.00 -13.58 -22.12
CA GLY A 261 -4.60 -13.98 -21.92
C GLY A 261 -3.77 -14.13 -23.20
N GLU A 262 -4.33 -13.91 -24.39
CA GLU A 262 -3.62 -14.05 -25.65
C GLU A 262 -2.49 -13.02 -25.76
N VAL A 263 -1.33 -13.50 -26.20
CA VAL A 263 -0.17 -12.68 -26.53
C VAL A 263 0.02 -12.70 -28.04
N ARG A 264 0.08 -11.53 -28.68
CA ARG A 264 0.31 -11.41 -30.12
C ARG A 264 1.48 -10.48 -30.42
N SER A 265 2.33 -10.92 -31.35
CA SER A 265 3.43 -10.11 -31.89
C SER A 265 2.92 -9.27 -33.07
N LEU A 266 3.09 -7.96 -32.96
CA LEU A 266 2.96 -7.01 -34.05
C LEU A 266 4.35 -6.73 -34.62
N GLN A 267 4.46 -6.61 -35.93
CA GLN A 267 5.73 -6.31 -36.58
C GLN A 267 5.57 -5.29 -37.69
N GLY A 268 6.63 -4.53 -37.93
CA GLY A 268 6.70 -3.58 -39.03
C GLY A 268 8.10 -3.05 -39.27
N ARG A 269 8.23 -2.30 -40.35
CA ARG A 269 9.47 -1.62 -40.74
C ARG A 269 9.52 -0.22 -40.16
N PHE A 270 10.72 0.26 -39.89
CA PHE A 270 10.94 1.70 -39.67
C PHE A 270 10.73 2.45 -40.99
N PRO A 271 9.95 3.55 -41.01
CA PRO A 271 9.87 4.42 -42.18
C PRO A 271 11.26 4.93 -42.60
N GLU A 272 11.47 5.18 -43.90
CA GLU A 272 12.72 5.73 -44.39
C GLU A 272 13.04 7.07 -43.72
N GLY A 273 14.26 7.21 -43.19
CA GLY A 273 14.71 8.41 -42.49
C GLY A 273 14.16 8.58 -41.07
N ALA A 274 13.29 7.69 -40.57
CA ALA A 274 12.80 7.76 -39.19
C ALA A 274 13.78 7.09 -38.20
N ASP A 275 14.28 7.90 -37.27
CA ASP A 275 15.11 7.45 -36.14
C ASP A 275 14.28 6.87 -34.97
N ALA A 276 13.01 7.24 -34.87
CA ALA A 276 12.11 6.77 -33.82
C ALA A 276 10.67 6.68 -34.33
N VAL A 277 9.93 5.71 -33.79
CA VAL A 277 8.50 5.54 -33.99
C VAL A 277 7.82 5.32 -32.64
N VAL A 278 6.54 5.65 -32.53
CA VAL A 278 5.73 5.33 -31.35
C VAL A 278 4.55 4.49 -31.81
N LEU A 279 4.43 3.30 -31.24
CA LEU A 279 3.23 2.48 -31.40
C LEU A 279 2.23 2.91 -30.34
N ARG A 280 0.98 3.14 -30.74
CA ARG A 280 -0.11 3.53 -29.84
C ARG A 280 -1.27 2.57 -29.99
N LEU A 281 -1.70 2.01 -28.86
CA LEU A 281 -2.96 1.29 -28.74
C LEU A 281 -4.11 2.28 -28.47
N GLN A 282 -5.32 1.85 -28.78
CA GLN A 282 -6.54 2.54 -28.37
C GLN A 282 -6.60 2.54 -26.84
N PRO A 283 -6.74 3.71 -26.19
CA PRO A 283 -6.62 3.77 -24.75
C PRO A 283 -7.69 2.99 -23.99
N ASP A 284 -7.27 2.37 -22.89
CA ASP A 284 -8.14 1.85 -21.85
C ASP A 284 -7.91 2.58 -20.50
N GLU A 285 -8.37 1.98 -19.40
CA GLU A 285 -8.27 2.60 -18.07
C GLU A 285 -6.85 2.58 -17.49
N PHE A 286 -5.90 1.88 -18.12
CA PHE A 286 -4.51 1.77 -17.72
C PHE A 286 -3.55 2.29 -18.81
N SER A 287 -3.67 3.57 -19.15
CA SER A 287 -3.01 4.13 -20.34
C SER A 287 -1.48 4.17 -20.41
N ILE A 288 -0.76 3.73 -19.38
CA ILE A 288 0.71 3.79 -19.33
C ILE A 288 1.35 2.78 -20.28
N ASP A 289 0.69 1.66 -20.56
CA ASP A 289 1.18 0.59 -21.44
C ASP A 289 0.59 0.66 -22.86
N ASP A 290 -0.22 1.68 -23.16
CA ASP A 290 -0.75 1.97 -24.50
C ASP A 290 0.28 2.54 -25.47
N ASN A 291 1.35 3.15 -24.94
CA ASN A 291 2.33 3.87 -25.72
C ASN A 291 3.68 3.16 -25.65
N LEU A 292 4.16 2.65 -26.78
CA LEU A 292 5.44 1.98 -26.89
C LEU A 292 6.37 2.74 -27.85
N PRO A 293 7.25 3.62 -27.32
CA PRO A 293 8.30 4.25 -28.11
C PRO A 293 9.34 3.20 -28.55
N ALA A 294 9.66 3.18 -29.84
CA ALA A 294 10.70 2.37 -30.44
C ALA A 294 11.73 3.27 -31.13
N VAL A 295 12.98 3.19 -30.70
CA VAL A 295 14.08 4.00 -31.25
C VAL A 295 15.02 3.10 -32.01
N ARG A 296 15.44 3.54 -33.20
CA ARG A 296 16.42 2.83 -34.00
C ARG A 296 17.72 2.68 -33.20
N PRO A 297 18.21 1.45 -32.93
CA PRO A 297 19.45 1.26 -32.20
C PRO A 297 20.60 1.86 -33.02
N LYS A 298 21.36 2.76 -32.39
CA LYS A 298 22.60 3.28 -32.94
C LYS A 298 23.75 2.64 -32.15
N PRO A 299 24.70 1.95 -32.80
CA PRO A 299 25.86 1.40 -32.11
C PRO A 299 26.55 2.51 -31.32
N LYS A 300 26.86 2.23 -30.05
CA LYS A 300 27.62 3.19 -29.25
C LYS A 300 29.05 3.24 -29.78
N PRO A 301 29.57 4.40 -30.22
CA PRO A 301 30.95 4.50 -30.63
C PRO A 301 31.85 4.18 -29.44
N PHE A 302 32.83 3.30 -29.65
CA PHE A 302 33.74 2.85 -28.61
C PHE A 302 35.18 2.82 -29.13
N ALA A 303 36.07 3.55 -28.48
CA ALA A 303 37.47 3.64 -28.92
C ALA A 303 38.33 2.60 -28.19
N ILE A 304 38.85 1.62 -28.93
CA ILE A 304 39.76 0.60 -28.37
C ILE A 304 41.18 0.83 -28.87
N ALA A 305 42.12 1.00 -27.93
CA ALA A 305 43.54 0.93 -28.23
C ALA A 305 44.00 -0.53 -28.27
N LYS A 306 44.73 -0.89 -29.32
CA LYS A 306 45.39 -2.18 -29.47
C LYS A 306 46.85 -2.05 -29.06
N ILE A 307 47.27 -2.81 -28.06
CA ILE A 307 48.67 -2.91 -27.61
C ILE A 307 49.06 -4.39 -27.69
N SER A 308 49.49 -4.83 -28.87
CA SER A 308 49.90 -6.22 -29.12
C SER A 308 51.21 -6.27 -29.92
N PRO A 309 51.99 -7.35 -29.77
CA PRO A 309 53.09 -7.62 -30.68
C PRO A 309 52.56 -8.01 -32.08
N PRO A 310 53.38 -7.84 -33.15
CA PRO A 310 52.92 -7.96 -34.55
C PRO A 310 52.40 -9.35 -34.93
N ASP A 311 52.84 -10.39 -34.23
CA ASP A 311 52.44 -11.79 -34.40
C ASP A 311 51.00 -12.07 -33.95
N LEU A 312 50.43 -11.24 -33.07
CA LEU A 312 49.05 -11.34 -32.60
C LEU A 312 48.08 -10.39 -33.32
N ASP A 313 48.56 -9.67 -34.35
CA ASP A 313 47.79 -8.61 -34.98
C ASP A 313 46.50 -9.10 -35.62
N GLU A 314 46.53 -10.28 -36.23
CA GLU A 314 45.39 -10.91 -36.90
C GLU A 314 44.33 -11.39 -35.89
N THR A 315 44.77 -11.98 -34.77
CA THR A 315 43.86 -12.40 -33.69
C THR A 315 43.14 -11.21 -33.08
N PHE A 316 43.86 -10.12 -32.82
CA PHE A 316 43.26 -8.89 -32.31
C PHE A 316 42.32 -8.27 -33.35
N ALA A 317 42.66 -8.32 -34.65
CA ALA A 317 41.78 -7.83 -35.70
C ALA A 317 40.47 -8.63 -35.81
N GLN A 318 40.50 -9.95 -35.61
CA GLN A 318 39.30 -10.79 -35.57
C GLN A 318 38.42 -10.49 -34.35
N ILE A 319 39.03 -10.32 -33.18
CA ILE A 319 38.32 -9.94 -31.94
C ILE A 319 37.67 -8.58 -32.13
N LEU A 320 38.42 -7.58 -32.60
CA LEU A 320 37.90 -6.23 -32.85
C LEU A 320 36.80 -6.26 -33.93
N GLY A 321 36.97 -7.04 -35.00
CA GLY A 321 35.98 -7.18 -36.07
C GLY A 321 34.64 -7.79 -35.64
N SER A 322 34.54 -8.37 -34.45
CA SER A 322 33.29 -8.88 -33.87
C SER A 322 32.47 -7.81 -33.13
N PHE A 323 33.03 -6.63 -32.88
CA PHE A 323 32.36 -5.53 -32.19
C PHE A 323 31.86 -4.48 -33.17
N ASP A 324 30.57 -4.15 -33.07
CA ASP A 324 29.98 -3.02 -33.77
C ASP A 324 30.32 -1.70 -33.09
N GLY A 325 30.49 -0.63 -33.90
CA GLY A 325 30.70 0.72 -33.39
C GLY A 325 32.13 1.03 -32.93
N LEU A 326 33.13 0.22 -33.31
CA LEU A 326 34.52 0.55 -33.03
C LEU A 326 34.98 1.78 -33.79
N VAL A 327 35.66 2.66 -33.07
CA VAL A 327 36.31 3.85 -33.64
C VAL A 327 37.80 3.77 -33.36
N THR A 328 38.62 4.14 -34.34
CA THR A 328 40.07 4.27 -34.12
C THR A 328 40.35 5.41 -33.14
N PRO A 329 41.10 5.16 -32.04
CA PRO A 329 41.49 6.20 -31.11
C PRO A 329 42.31 7.29 -31.80
N SER A 330 42.15 8.53 -31.36
CA SER A 330 42.94 9.69 -31.83
C SER A 330 43.35 10.57 -30.65
N GLU A 331 44.18 11.59 -30.87
CA GLU A 331 44.54 12.54 -29.80
C GLU A 331 43.32 13.31 -29.26
N GLU A 332 42.32 13.56 -30.12
CA GLU A 332 41.07 14.22 -29.73
C GLU A 332 40.05 13.25 -29.10
N ASN A 333 40.17 11.94 -29.37
CA ASN A 333 39.32 10.89 -28.80
C ASN A 333 40.17 9.75 -28.22
N PRO A 334 40.64 9.89 -26.96
CA PRO A 334 41.50 8.90 -26.33
C PRO A 334 40.76 7.56 -26.16
N PRO A 335 41.48 6.44 -26.09
CA PRO A 335 40.85 5.12 -25.97
C PRO A 335 40.06 4.97 -24.67
N ASP A 336 38.84 4.47 -24.78
CA ASP A 336 37.99 4.11 -23.64
C ASP A 336 38.52 2.88 -22.91
N LEU A 337 39.13 1.97 -23.69
CA LEU A 337 39.65 0.69 -23.25
C LEU A 337 40.89 0.32 -24.06
N ALA A 338 41.86 -0.32 -23.41
CA ALA A 338 43.00 -0.92 -24.08
C ALA A 338 42.90 -2.45 -24.08
N LEU A 339 43.14 -3.08 -25.22
CA LEU A 339 43.35 -4.51 -25.33
C LEU A 339 44.86 -4.74 -25.35
N VAL A 340 45.38 -5.43 -24.33
CA VAL A 340 46.83 -5.56 -24.13
C VAL A 340 47.22 -7.03 -24.11
N ALA A 341 48.15 -7.42 -24.98
CA ALA A 341 48.83 -8.70 -24.87
C ALA A 341 49.94 -8.58 -23.82
N TYR A 342 49.86 -9.36 -22.73
CA TYR A 342 50.85 -9.26 -21.66
C TYR A 342 51.98 -10.26 -21.83
N ASP A 343 53.21 -9.74 -21.91
CA ASP A 343 54.42 -10.57 -21.89
C ASP A 343 54.96 -10.66 -20.45
N PRO A 344 54.89 -11.83 -19.79
CA PRO A 344 55.43 -12.00 -18.45
C PRO A 344 56.97 -11.92 -18.39
N LEU A 345 57.66 -12.08 -19.53
CA LEU A 345 59.11 -11.96 -19.64
C LEU A 345 59.56 -10.50 -19.82
N ASN A 346 58.65 -9.60 -20.22
CA ASN A 346 58.91 -8.17 -20.38
C ASN A 346 57.71 -7.32 -19.88
N PRO A 347 57.53 -7.19 -18.57
CA PRO A 347 56.36 -6.54 -18.00
C PRO A 347 56.33 -5.04 -18.32
N GLN A 348 55.26 -4.58 -18.97
CA GLN A 348 55.00 -3.16 -19.23
C GLN A 348 53.87 -2.61 -18.33
N PRO A 349 53.89 -1.31 -18.01
CA PRO A 349 52.81 -0.68 -17.27
C PRO A 349 51.51 -0.75 -18.08
N LEU A 350 50.46 -1.28 -17.46
CA LEU A 350 49.14 -1.42 -18.07
C LEU A 350 48.35 -0.10 -17.96
N PRO A 351 47.54 0.26 -18.97
CA PRO A 351 46.60 1.37 -18.88
C PRO A 351 45.58 1.16 -17.76
N ALA A 352 45.03 2.26 -17.23
CA ALA A 352 44.05 2.22 -16.13
C ALA A 352 42.77 1.44 -16.46
N ARG A 353 42.41 1.34 -17.74
CA ARG A 353 41.28 0.56 -18.26
C ARG A 353 41.78 -0.37 -19.34
N ALA A 354 42.19 -1.57 -18.95
CA ALA A 354 42.75 -2.55 -19.88
C ALA A 354 42.14 -3.94 -19.67
N ILE A 355 41.86 -4.63 -20.77
CA ILE A 355 41.68 -6.08 -20.79
C ILE A 355 43.02 -6.69 -21.16
N VAL A 356 43.54 -7.54 -20.28
CA VAL A 356 44.81 -8.23 -20.47
C VAL A 356 44.52 -9.64 -21.00
N MET A 357 45.17 -9.98 -22.12
CA MET A 357 45.10 -11.30 -22.73
C MET A 357 46.44 -12.00 -22.69
#